data_AF-A0A7S3FAY3-F1
#
_entry.id   AF-A0A7S3FAY3-F1
#
_cell.length_a   1.000
_cell.length_b   1.000
_cell.length_c   1.000
_cell.angle_alpha   90.00
_cell.angle_beta   90.00
_cell.angle_gamma   90.00
#
_symmetry.space_group_name_H-M   'P 1'
#
loop_
_entity.id
_entity.type
_entity.pdbx_description
1 polymer ?
#
loop_
_entity_poly.entity_id
_entity_poly.type
_entity_poly.pdbx_seq_one_letter_code
_entity_poly.pdbx_strand_id
1 'polypeptide(L)'
;GVSPNVARTAAWTLRMFTSGKSVTFEPFRRILQPIQRVISSSDDLFMLSHAVYALRHLSDRAEKTEALAFVECGLCPRLVELIETHQNSHVTRPAVRVLRNLVKRGGGAAAAAIDAGLLEALPRLLAGPDDSSGSVSRNACSIIGFACKAGKFQAVIDAGCVRPLLVIVVSLLRPEMRGIMADRGVAQKAARVVRTAAWALHCAVRTATPVQLQLLAMLPGGIQ
;
A
#
# COMPACT_ATOMS: atom_id res chain seq x y z
N GLY A 1 29.02 13.96 15.70
CA GLY A 1 27.73 13.60 15.06
C GLY A 1 26.64 14.51 15.57
N VAL A 2 25.58 14.74 14.79
CA VAL A 2 24.38 15.47 15.22
C VAL A 2 23.72 14.72 16.38
N SER A 3 23.21 15.42 17.40
CA SER A 3 22.57 14.74 18.53
C SER A 3 21.28 14.02 18.07
N PRO A 4 20.92 12.87 18.66
CA PRO A 4 19.71 12.14 18.30
C PRO A 4 18.44 12.99 18.38
N ASN A 5 18.37 13.91 19.35
CA ASN A 5 17.24 14.82 19.50
C ASN A 5 17.15 15.82 18.35
N VAL A 6 18.27 16.39 17.89
CA VAL A 6 18.29 17.28 16.73
C VAL A 6 17.89 16.53 15.46
N ALA A 7 18.34 15.27 15.29
CA ALA A 7 17.94 14.43 14.17
C ALA A 7 16.43 14.10 14.16
N ARG A 8 15.85 13.79 15.32
CA ARG A 8 14.41 13.58 15.48
C ARG A 8 13.61 14.84 15.16
N THR A 9 14.03 15.99 15.69
CA THR A 9 13.40 17.28 15.39
C THR A 9 13.46 17.59 13.90
N ALA A 10 14.60 17.34 13.24
CA ALA A 10 14.74 17.53 11.80
C ALA A 10 13.78 16.62 11.00
N ALA A 11 13.65 15.34 11.35
CA ALA A 11 12.73 14.40 10.71
C ALA A 11 11.26 14.84 10.89
N TRP A 12 10.90 15.29 12.10
CA TRP A 12 9.58 15.83 12.39
C TRP A 12 9.29 17.08 11.55
N THR A 13 10.21 18.04 11.52
CA THR A 13 10.10 19.28 10.75
C THR A 13 9.98 19.01 9.25
N LEU A 14 10.75 18.06 8.72
CA LEU A 14 10.68 17.65 7.31
C LEU A 14 9.29 17.13 6.94
N ARG A 15 8.69 16.29 7.80
CA ARG A 15 7.29 15.86 7.62
C ARG A 15 6.35 17.07 7.58
N MET A 16 6.51 18.05 8.46
CA MET A 16 5.67 19.25 8.47
C MET A 16 5.79 20.04 7.16
N PHE A 17 7.00 20.23 6.63
CA PHE A 17 7.21 20.87 5.33
C PHE A 17 6.47 20.17 4.20
N THR A 18 6.55 18.83 4.14
CA THR A 18 5.85 18.06 3.09
C THR A 18 4.32 18.08 3.22
N SER A 19 3.79 18.46 4.39
CA SER A 19 2.34 18.52 4.62
C SER A 19 1.67 19.79 4.07
N GLY A 20 2.40 20.89 3.91
CA GLY A 20 1.90 22.18 3.42
C GLY A 20 1.55 22.16 1.93
N LYS A 21 0.64 23.02 1.44
CA LYS A 21 -0.02 22.90 0.11
C LYS A 21 0.85 23.17 -1.13
N SER A 22 2.04 23.75 -0.99
CA SER A 22 2.87 24.18 -2.13
C SER A 22 4.25 23.52 -2.08
N VAL A 23 4.45 22.45 -2.86
CA VAL A 23 5.77 21.86 -3.11
C VAL A 23 5.90 21.76 -4.63
N THR A 24 6.88 22.46 -5.20
CA THR A 24 7.20 22.35 -6.63
C THR A 24 8.06 21.12 -6.90
N PHE A 25 8.18 20.70 -8.16
CA PHE A 25 8.89 19.48 -8.57
C PHE A 25 10.38 19.47 -8.19
N GLU A 26 11.03 20.64 -8.21
CA GLU A 26 12.47 20.75 -7.97
C GLU A 26 12.83 20.50 -6.48
N PRO A 27 12.19 21.16 -5.48
CA PRO A 27 12.29 20.77 -4.07
C PRO A 27 11.90 19.31 -3.82
N PHE A 28 10.89 18.80 -4.53
CA PHE A 28 10.43 17.42 -4.39
C PHE A 28 11.58 16.42 -4.63
N ARG A 29 12.33 16.54 -5.73
CA ARG A 29 13.47 15.65 -6.01
C ARG A 29 14.59 15.78 -4.98
N ARG A 30 14.94 17.02 -4.58
CA ARG A 30 16.01 17.27 -3.61
C ARG A 30 15.72 16.68 -2.23
N ILE A 31 14.45 16.55 -1.86
CA ILE A 31 14.01 16.03 -0.56
C ILE A 31 13.96 14.49 -0.55
N LEU A 32 13.73 13.83 -1.68
CA LEU A 32 13.60 12.36 -1.72
C LEU A 32 14.87 11.64 -1.29
N GLN A 33 16.05 12.06 -1.76
CA GLN A 33 17.30 11.35 -1.47
C GLN A 33 17.68 11.41 0.03
N PRO A 34 17.61 12.56 0.73
CA PRO A 34 17.76 12.61 2.18
C PRO A 34 16.78 11.70 2.92
N ILE A 35 15.51 11.68 2.52
CA ILE A 35 14.51 10.80 3.16
C ILE A 35 14.85 9.33 2.91
N GLN A 36 15.27 8.98 1.69
CA GLN A 36 15.68 7.62 1.35
C GLN A 36 16.84 7.14 2.23
N ARG A 37 17.83 8.00 2.48
CA ARG A 37 18.95 7.67 3.38
C ARG A 37 18.45 7.44 4.80
N VAL A 38 17.55 8.28 5.32
CA VAL A 38 16.98 8.13 6.67
C VAL A 38 16.26 6.79 6.79
N ILE A 39 15.37 6.43 5.85
CA ILE A 39 14.64 5.17 5.93
C ILE A 39 15.52 3.93 5.76
N SER A 40 16.71 4.07 5.18
CA SER A 40 17.64 2.96 4.92
C SER A 40 18.69 2.78 6.01
N SER A 41 18.95 3.79 6.83
CA SER A 41 20.06 3.79 7.80
C SER A 41 19.64 3.98 9.26
N SER A 42 18.38 4.31 9.52
CA SER A 42 17.87 4.57 10.87
C SER A 42 17.06 3.40 11.38
N ASP A 43 17.40 2.89 12.56
CA ASP A 43 16.55 1.98 13.34
C ASP A 43 15.64 2.73 14.33
N ASP A 44 15.83 4.05 14.45
CA ASP A 44 14.97 4.90 15.28
C ASP A 44 13.56 4.97 14.68
N LEU A 45 12.62 4.31 15.36
CA LEU A 45 11.21 4.22 14.96
C LEU A 45 10.54 5.60 14.79
N PHE A 46 10.90 6.59 15.60
CA PHE A 46 10.36 7.94 15.47
C PHE A 46 10.83 8.57 14.17
N MET A 47 12.13 8.48 13.87
CA MET A 47 12.70 8.99 12.62
C MET A 47 12.12 8.26 11.40
N LEU A 48 12.05 6.92 11.44
CA LEU A 48 11.45 6.10 10.39
C LEU A 48 10.00 6.50 10.13
N SER A 49 9.18 6.61 11.17
CA SER A 49 7.78 6.99 11.05
C SER A 49 7.63 8.37 10.40
N HIS A 50 8.42 9.36 10.85
CA HIS A 50 8.36 10.71 10.29
C HIS A 50 8.83 10.77 8.84
N ALA A 51 9.91 10.05 8.50
CA ALA A 51 10.45 9.96 7.15
C ALA A 51 9.44 9.32 6.16
N VAL A 52 8.84 8.18 6.53
CA VAL A 52 7.84 7.50 5.67
C VAL A 52 6.55 8.32 5.56
N TYR A 53 6.15 9.05 6.61
CA TYR A 53 5.05 10.01 6.51
C TYR A 53 5.35 11.18 5.56
N ALA A 54 6.59 11.67 5.52
CA ALA A 54 6.99 12.69 4.55
C ALA A 54 6.85 12.16 3.11
N LEU A 55 7.32 10.93 2.85
CA LEU A 55 7.12 10.26 1.56
C LEU A 55 5.64 10.10 1.21
N ARG A 56 4.79 9.77 2.19
CA ARG A 56 3.34 9.70 1.99
C ARG A 56 2.80 11.03 1.48
N HIS A 57 3.12 12.13 2.14
CA HIS A 57 2.65 13.46 1.74
C HIS A 57 3.12 13.85 0.34
N LEU A 58 4.38 13.54 0.00
CA LEU A 58 4.92 13.75 -1.34
C LEU A 58 4.18 12.89 -2.39
N SER A 59 3.96 11.61 -2.11
CA SER A 59 3.29 10.67 -3.02
C SER A 59 1.81 10.99 -3.25
N ASP A 60 1.14 11.62 -2.28
CA ASP A 60 -0.27 12.02 -2.38
C ASP A 60 -0.49 13.07 -3.49
N ARG A 61 0.58 13.77 -3.90
CA ARG A 61 0.57 14.82 -4.92
C ARG A 61 1.44 14.50 -6.14
N ALA A 62 2.23 13.43 -6.06
CA ALA A 62 3.10 13.01 -7.14
C ALA A 62 2.26 12.66 -8.38
N GLU A 63 2.51 13.33 -9.50
CA GLU A 63 2.03 12.92 -10.81
C GLU A 63 2.97 11.87 -11.42
N LYS A 64 2.78 11.55 -12.70
CA LYS A 64 3.47 10.42 -13.34
C LYS A 64 5.00 10.62 -13.36
N THR A 65 5.47 11.84 -13.60
CA THR A 65 6.89 12.22 -13.60
C THR A 65 7.52 12.14 -12.21
N GLU A 66 6.81 12.61 -11.19
CA GLU A 66 7.18 12.56 -9.77
C GLU A 66 7.26 11.13 -9.26
N ALA A 67 6.33 10.27 -9.67
CA ALA A 67 6.33 8.87 -9.31
C ALA A 67 7.59 8.15 -9.80
N LEU A 68 8.15 8.54 -10.95
CA LEU A 68 9.42 7.99 -11.43
C LEU A 68 10.61 8.44 -10.57
N ALA A 69 10.60 9.66 -10.05
CA ALA A 69 11.66 10.11 -9.14
C ALA A 69 11.72 9.29 -7.84
N PHE A 70 10.58 8.75 -7.37
CA PHE A 70 10.59 7.78 -6.26
C PHE A 70 11.35 6.50 -6.63
N VAL A 71 11.16 6.01 -7.86
CA VAL A 71 11.86 4.83 -8.39
C VAL A 71 13.35 5.10 -8.55
N GLU A 72 13.71 6.23 -9.15
CA GLU A 72 15.10 6.66 -9.35
C GLU A 72 15.88 6.76 -8.03
N CYS A 73 15.21 7.12 -6.94
CA CYS A 73 15.79 7.15 -5.60
C CYS A 73 15.90 5.77 -4.94
N GLY A 74 15.40 4.69 -5.54
CA GLY A 74 15.42 3.34 -4.95
C GLY A 74 14.41 3.15 -3.81
N LEU A 75 13.32 3.93 -3.79
CA LEU A 75 12.36 3.87 -2.68
C LEU A 75 11.45 2.64 -2.72
N CYS A 76 11.14 2.08 -3.90
CA CYS A 76 10.25 0.92 -4.03
C CYS A 76 10.72 -0.29 -3.19
N PRO A 77 11.92 -0.87 -3.41
CA PRO A 77 12.36 -2.05 -2.66
C PRO A 77 12.43 -1.77 -1.16
N ARG A 78 12.92 -0.59 -0.76
CA ARG A 78 13.00 -0.25 0.67
C ARG A 78 11.62 -0.13 1.32
N LEU A 79 10.64 0.45 0.63
CA LEU A 79 9.27 0.55 1.15
C LEU A 79 8.59 -0.83 1.26
N VAL A 80 8.85 -1.75 0.32
CA VAL A 80 8.38 -3.14 0.40
C VAL A 80 9.00 -3.83 1.61
N GLU A 81 10.32 -3.73 1.77
CA GLU A 81 11.03 -4.32 2.91
C GLU A 81 10.48 -3.79 4.25
N LEU A 82 10.22 -2.48 4.37
CA LEU A 82 9.59 -1.90 5.56
C LEU A 82 8.19 -2.48 5.81
N ILE A 83 7.42 -2.73 4.75
CA ILE A 83 6.10 -3.36 4.86
C ILE A 83 6.20 -4.79 5.37
N GLU A 84 7.24 -5.54 5.02
CA GLU A 84 7.44 -6.94 5.41
C GLU A 84 8.05 -7.08 6.81
N THR A 85 9.01 -6.24 7.14
CA THR A 85 9.83 -6.37 8.36
C THR A 85 9.20 -5.69 9.57
N HIS A 86 8.44 -4.60 9.39
CA HIS A 86 7.91 -3.83 10.51
C HIS A 86 6.48 -4.24 10.88
N GLN A 87 6.21 -4.37 12.18
CA GLN A 87 4.85 -4.54 12.72
C GLN A 87 4.20 -3.19 13.07
N ASN A 88 4.98 -2.11 13.17
CA ASN A 88 4.47 -0.83 13.61
C ASN A 88 3.61 -0.15 12.54
N SER A 89 2.34 0.10 12.87
CA SER A 89 1.37 0.71 11.95
C SER A 89 1.73 2.13 11.52
N HIS A 90 2.53 2.88 12.28
CA HIS A 90 3.00 4.22 11.90
C HIS A 90 4.06 4.20 10.79
N VAL A 91 4.67 3.04 10.52
CA VAL A 91 5.60 2.83 9.40
C VAL A 91 4.86 2.15 8.24
N THR A 92 4.16 1.05 8.51
CA THR A 92 3.54 0.24 7.45
C THR A 92 2.38 0.97 6.77
N ARG A 93 1.49 1.66 7.49
CA ARG A 93 0.35 2.40 6.90
C ARG A 93 0.78 3.46 5.88
N PRO A 94 1.71 4.38 6.19
CA PRO A 94 2.17 5.34 5.20
C PRO A 94 2.99 4.68 4.08
N ALA A 95 3.77 3.63 4.33
CA ALA A 95 4.53 2.92 3.29
C ALA A 95 3.59 2.32 2.22
N VAL A 96 2.57 1.58 2.64
CA VAL A 96 1.55 1.01 1.73
C VAL A 96 0.83 2.13 0.96
N ARG A 97 0.56 3.26 1.60
CA ARG A 97 -0.09 4.42 0.97
C ARG A 97 0.79 5.03 -0.13
N VAL A 98 2.11 5.10 0.07
CA VAL A 98 3.08 5.55 -0.94
C VAL A 98 3.07 4.62 -2.13
N LEU A 99 3.31 3.32 -1.91
CA LEU A 99 3.36 2.34 -2.99
C LEU A 99 2.05 2.27 -3.78
N ARG A 100 0.90 2.38 -3.10
CA ARG A 100 -0.40 2.49 -3.78
C ARG A 100 -0.51 3.71 -4.69
N ASN A 101 0.03 4.87 -4.28
CA ASN A 101 0.05 6.05 -5.15
C ASN A 101 0.92 5.82 -6.38
N LEU A 102 2.10 5.20 -6.23
CA LEU A 102 2.98 4.88 -7.36
C LEU A 102 2.30 3.93 -8.34
N VAL A 103 1.73 2.83 -7.85
CA VAL A 103 1.00 1.86 -8.69
C VAL A 103 -0.20 2.51 -9.39
N LYS A 104 -0.93 3.40 -8.71
CA LYS A 104 -2.04 4.17 -9.29
C LYS A 104 -1.59 5.02 -10.49
N ARG A 105 -0.36 5.55 -10.50
CA ARG A 105 0.16 6.35 -11.63
C ARG A 105 0.49 5.52 -12.86
N GLY A 106 0.61 4.20 -12.73
CA GLY A 106 0.87 3.29 -13.84
C GLY A 106 2.28 3.43 -14.41
N GLY A 107 2.51 2.83 -15.59
CA GLY A 107 3.79 2.90 -16.30
C GLY A 107 4.96 2.34 -15.49
N GLY A 108 6.15 2.95 -15.65
CA GLY A 108 7.38 2.51 -15.00
C GLY A 108 7.32 2.49 -13.47
N ALA A 109 6.59 3.43 -12.84
CA ALA A 109 6.44 3.46 -11.39
C ALA A 109 5.65 2.26 -10.84
N ALA A 110 4.60 1.83 -11.55
CA ALA A 110 3.84 0.65 -11.19
C ALA A 110 4.63 -0.63 -11.42
N ALA A 111 5.34 -0.74 -12.55
CA ALA A 111 6.20 -1.87 -12.84
C ALA A 111 7.29 -2.02 -11.77
N ALA A 112 8.04 -0.96 -11.49
CA ALA A 112 9.11 -1.00 -10.49
C ALA A 112 8.62 -1.35 -9.07
N ALA A 113 7.41 -0.93 -8.70
CA ALA A 113 6.82 -1.33 -7.42
C ALA A 113 6.47 -2.83 -7.38
N ILE A 114 5.90 -3.37 -8.46
CA ILE A 114 5.58 -4.80 -8.57
C ILE A 114 6.86 -5.64 -8.63
N ASP A 115 7.83 -5.25 -9.45
CA ASP A 115 9.11 -5.94 -9.61
C ASP A 115 9.94 -5.92 -8.30
N ALA A 116 9.66 -4.97 -7.40
CA ALA A 116 10.25 -4.92 -6.07
C ALA A 116 9.60 -5.88 -5.04
N GLY A 117 8.68 -6.76 -5.45
CA GLY A 117 8.02 -7.73 -4.56
C GLY A 117 6.80 -7.20 -3.81
N LEU A 118 6.18 -6.12 -4.29
CA LEU A 118 5.06 -5.49 -3.57
C LEU A 118 3.86 -6.44 -3.43
N LEU A 119 3.58 -7.31 -4.40
CA LEU A 119 2.38 -8.15 -4.35
C LEU A 119 2.51 -9.23 -3.26
N GLU A 120 3.70 -9.79 -3.12
CA GLU A 120 4.10 -10.81 -2.15
C GLU A 120 3.98 -10.30 -0.71
N ALA A 121 4.17 -9.00 -0.52
CA ALA A 121 4.01 -8.33 0.78
C ALA A 121 2.55 -8.08 1.18
N LEU A 122 1.56 -8.19 0.27
CA LEU A 122 0.16 -7.83 0.55
C LEU A 122 -0.66 -8.84 1.37
N PRO A 123 -0.51 -10.18 1.22
CA PRO A 123 -1.33 -11.15 1.94
C PRO A 123 -1.28 -10.97 3.46
N ARG A 124 -0.09 -10.72 4.03
CA ARG A 124 0.09 -10.44 5.47
C ARG A 124 -0.70 -9.21 5.93
N LEU A 125 -0.83 -8.20 5.08
CA LEU A 125 -1.54 -6.97 5.38
C LEU A 125 -3.06 -7.15 5.33
N LEU A 126 -3.54 -8.00 4.43
CA LEU A 126 -4.96 -8.33 4.29
C LEU A 126 -5.46 -9.28 5.38
N ALA A 127 -4.56 -10.08 5.97
CA ALA A 127 -4.86 -10.99 7.07
C ALA A 127 -4.53 -10.42 8.46
N GLY A 128 -4.00 -9.20 8.53
CA GLY A 128 -3.47 -8.62 9.77
C GLY A 128 -4.56 -8.21 10.78
N PRO A 129 -4.36 -8.45 12.10
CA PRO A 129 -5.35 -8.15 13.13
C PRO A 129 -5.56 -6.64 13.40
N ASP A 130 -4.61 -5.78 13.00
CA ASP A 130 -4.53 -4.37 13.42
C ASP A 130 -5.01 -3.32 12.39
N ASP A 131 -5.87 -3.70 11.43
CA ASP A 131 -6.50 -2.75 10.51
C ASP A 131 -7.85 -2.20 11.03
N SER A 132 -7.88 -1.73 12.29
CA SER A 132 -9.06 -1.10 12.92
C SER A 132 -9.62 0.09 12.12
N SER A 133 -8.81 0.69 11.24
CA SER A 133 -9.21 1.79 10.36
C SER A 133 -9.71 1.36 8.98
N GLY A 134 -9.51 0.09 8.58
CA GLY A 134 -9.75 -0.40 7.23
C GLY A 134 -8.93 0.35 6.17
N SER A 135 -7.81 0.96 6.55
CA SER A 135 -6.99 1.79 5.66
C SER A 135 -5.96 0.93 4.95
N VAL A 136 -5.28 0.04 5.68
CA VAL A 136 -4.24 -0.82 5.12
C VAL A 136 -4.86 -1.75 4.08
N SER A 137 -5.91 -2.48 4.47
CA SER A 137 -6.61 -3.42 3.60
C SER A 137 -7.15 -2.72 2.36
N ARG A 138 -7.68 -1.51 2.50
CA ARG A 138 -8.18 -0.75 1.34
C ARG A 138 -7.07 -0.36 0.38
N ASN A 139 -5.90 0.07 0.88
CA ASN A 139 -4.78 0.39 0.01
C ASN A 139 -4.21 -0.87 -0.65
N ALA A 140 -4.10 -1.99 0.08
CA ALA A 140 -3.69 -3.28 -0.47
C ALA A 140 -4.66 -3.78 -1.56
N CYS A 141 -5.98 -3.79 -1.31
CA CYS A 141 -6.99 -4.10 -2.32
C CYS A 141 -6.88 -3.18 -3.55
N SER A 142 -6.61 -1.89 -3.34
CA SER A 142 -6.42 -0.94 -4.45
C SER A 142 -5.19 -1.30 -5.30
N ILE A 143 -4.06 -1.64 -4.66
CA ILE A 143 -2.84 -2.09 -5.36
C ILE A 143 -3.16 -3.31 -6.23
N ILE A 144 -3.84 -4.31 -5.67
CA ILE A 144 -4.21 -5.51 -6.42
C ILE A 144 -5.10 -5.16 -7.62
N GLY A 145 -6.13 -4.33 -7.43
CA GLY A 145 -7.01 -3.94 -8.53
C GLY A 145 -6.28 -3.16 -9.64
N PHE A 146 -5.34 -2.29 -9.29
CA PHE A 146 -4.50 -1.61 -10.29
C PHE A 146 -3.55 -2.58 -11.01
N ALA A 147 -2.96 -3.56 -10.31
CA ALA A 147 -2.12 -4.59 -10.92
C ALA A 147 -2.92 -5.45 -11.92
N CYS A 148 -4.12 -5.90 -11.53
CA CYS A 148 -5.03 -6.61 -12.43
C CYS A 148 -5.40 -5.74 -13.64
N LYS A 149 -5.76 -4.47 -13.44
CA LYS A 149 -6.07 -3.53 -14.53
C LYS A 149 -4.90 -3.37 -15.51
N ALA A 150 -3.66 -3.50 -15.04
CA ALA A 150 -2.45 -3.47 -15.85
C ALA A 150 -2.09 -4.83 -16.49
N GLY A 151 -2.96 -5.83 -16.42
CA GLY A 151 -2.74 -7.16 -17.00
C GLY A 151 -1.80 -8.06 -16.20
N LYS A 152 -1.48 -7.70 -14.95
CA LYS A 152 -0.58 -8.47 -14.06
C LYS A 152 -1.34 -9.50 -13.23
N PHE A 153 -2.42 -10.06 -13.77
CA PHE A 153 -3.28 -10.96 -13.00
C PHE A 153 -2.56 -12.25 -12.57
N GLN A 154 -1.67 -12.80 -13.41
CA GLN A 154 -0.88 -13.97 -13.04
C GLN A 154 -0.01 -13.71 -11.79
N ALA A 155 0.70 -12.58 -11.76
CA ALA A 155 1.50 -12.19 -10.60
C ALA A 155 0.67 -12.04 -9.31
N VAL A 156 -0.60 -11.60 -9.42
CA VAL A 156 -1.53 -11.53 -8.29
C VAL A 156 -1.91 -12.92 -7.78
N ILE A 157 -2.08 -13.90 -8.68
CA ILE A 157 -2.31 -15.30 -8.31
C ILE A 157 -1.07 -15.88 -7.62
N ASP A 158 0.10 -15.72 -8.25
CA ASP A 158 1.37 -16.29 -7.79
C ASP A 158 1.76 -15.74 -6.41
N ALA A 159 1.49 -14.45 -6.16
CA ALA A 159 1.68 -13.81 -4.86
C ALA A 159 0.63 -14.20 -3.79
N GLY A 160 -0.33 -15.08 -4.09
CA GLY A 160 -1.32 -15.55 -3.12
C GLY A 160 -2.38 -14.50 -2.69
N CYS A 161 -2.55 -13.43 -3.46
CA CYS A 161 -3.43 -12.30 -3.10
C CYS A 161 -4.94 -12.61 -3.24
N VAL A 162 -5.30 -13.61 -4.06
CA VAL A 162 -6.70 -13.91 -4.40
C VAL A 162 -7.51 -14.37 -3.18
N ARG A 163 -6.97 -15.31 -2.40
CA ARG A 163 -7.70 -15.90 -1.27
C ARG A 163 -8.06 -14.85 -0.19
N PRO A 164 -7.12 -14.01 0.28
CA PRO A 164 -7.46 -12.91 1.18
C PRO A 164 -8.54 -11.96 0.64
N LEU A 165 -8.53 -11.66 -0.67
CA LEU A 165 -9.56 -10.84 -1.29
C LEU A 165 -10.95 -11.48 -1.24
N LEU A 166 -11.05 -12.78 -1.53
CA LEU A 166 -12.31 -13.52 -1.46
C LEU A 166 -12.85 -13.55 -0.02
N VAL A 167 -11.99 -13.81 0.96
CA VAL A 167 -12.36 -13.79 2.38
C VAL A 167 -12.93 -12.42 2.77
N ILE A 168 -12.30 -11.32 2.35
CA ILE A 168 -12.77 -9.96 2.62
C ILE A 168 -14.16 -9.72 2.00
N VAL A 169 -14.39 -10.15 0.76
CA VAL A 169 -15.69 -9.95 0.10
C VAL A 169 -16.79 -10.80 0.72
N VAL A 170 -16.51 -12.06 1.05
CA VAL A 170 -17.47 -12.99 1.66
C VAL A 170 -17.75 -12.65 3.13
N SER A 171 -16.80 -12.04 3.85
CA SER A 171 -16.97 -11.68 5.26
C SER A 171 -18.22 -10.82 5.52
N LEU A 172 -18.61 -9.96 4.58
CA LEU A 172 -19.82 -9.13 4.72
C LEU A 172 -21.14 -9.85 4.41
N LEU A 173 -21.08 -11.06 3.85
CA LEU A 173 -22.27 -11.89 3.64
C LEU A 173 -22.70 -12.57 4.95
N ARG A 174 -21.84 -12.57 5.99
CA ARG A 174 -22.16 -13.23 7.26
C ARG A 174 -23.22 -12.45 8.04
N PRO A 175 -24.25 -13.13 8.58
CA PRO A 175 -25.29 -12.52 9.40
C PRO A 175 -24.75 -11.78 10.63
N GLU A 176 -23.69 -12.29 11.27
CA GLU A 176 -23.06 -11.68 12.45
C GLU A 176 -22.50 -10.28 12.18
N MET A 177 -22.03 -10.05 10.94
CA MET A 177 -21.51 -8.74 10.54
C MET A 177 -22.60 -7.68 10.45
N ARG A 178 -23.89 -8.06 10.33
CA ARG A 178 -25.02 -7.12 10.32
C ARG A 178 -25.15 -6.36 11.65
N GLY A 179 -24.82 -6.99 12.78
CA GLY A 179 -24.80 -6.34 14.10
C GLY A 179 -23.63 -5.38 14.29
N ILE A 180 -22.43 -5.77 13.81
CA ILE A 180 -21.23 -4.91 13.83
C ILE A 180 -21.40 -3.71 12.88
N MET A 181 -22.15 -3.88 11.79
CA MET A 181 -22.53 -2.81 10.87
C MET A 181 -23.60 -1.84 11.40
N ALA A 182 -24.20 -2.11 12.56
CA ALA A 182 -25.11 -1.17 13.19
C ALA A 182 -24.36 0.08 13.73
N ASP A 183 -23.06 -0.05 14.04
CA ASP A 183 -22.18 1.09 14.24
C ASP A 183 -21.87 1.75 12.88
N ARG A 184 -22.48 2.93 12.65
CA ARG A 184 -22.35 3.68 11.39
C ARG A 184 -20.89 3.96 11.01
N GLY A 185 -20.00 4.17 11.99
CA GLY A 185 -18.60 4.49 11.76
C GLY A 185 -17.79 3.28 11.32
N VAL A 186 -18.01 2.13 11.93
CA VAL A 186 -17.35 0.85 11.58
C VAL A 186 -17.89 0.32 10.26
N ALA A 187 -19.21 0.36 10.06
CA ALA A 187 -19.89 -0.06 8.83
C ALA A 187 -19.37 0.69 7.61
N GLN A 188 -19.20 2.02 7.72
CA GLN A 188 -18.75 2.85 6.60
C GLN A 188 -17.29 2.56 6.21
N LYS A 189 -16.43 2.22 7.19
CA LYS A 189 -15.03 1.83 6.93
C LYS A 189 -14.95 0.45 6.29
N ALA A 190 -15.66 -0.54 6.83
CA ALA A 190 -15.74 -1.91 6.29
C ALA A 190 -16.29 -1.91 4.86
N ALA A 191 -17.37 -1.16 4.59
CA ALA A 191 -17.96 -1.01 3.27
C ALA A 191 -17.00 -0.40 2.22
N ARG A 192 -16.05 0.45 2.63
CA ARG A 192 -15.03 0.98 1.72
C ARG A 192 -13.99 -0.08 1.34
N VAL A 193 -13.56 -0.90 2.30
CA VAL A 193 -12.62 -2.01 2.05
C VAL A 193 -13.25 -2.99 1.07
N VAL A 194 -14.49 -3.41 1.31
CA VAL A 194 -15.13 -4.42 0.46
C VAL A 194 -15.47 -3.92 -0.92
N ARG A 195 -15.94 -2.67 -1.07
CA ARG A 195 -16.09 -2.09 -2.41
C ARG A 195 -14.79 -2.10 -3.20
N THR A 196 -13.67 -1.86 -2.51
CA THR A 196 -12.34 -1.87 -3.15
C THR A 196 -11.90 -3.30 -3.49
N ALA A 197 -12.16 -4.27 -2.61
CA ALA A 197 -11.87 -5.68 -2.86
C ALA A 197 -12.71 -6.25 -4.01
N ALA A 198 -14.01 -5.96 -4.04
CA ALA A 198 -14.92 -6.33 -5.13
C ALA A 198 -14.48 -5.69 -6.46
N TRP A 199 -14.07 -4.42 -6.44
CA TRP A 199 -13.49 -3.78 -7.62
C TRP A 199 -12.19 -4.45 -8.10
N ALA A 200 -11.32 -4.87 -7.17
CA ALA A 200 -10.10 -5.59 -7.51
C ALA A 200 -10.40 -6.95 -8.17
N LEU A 201 -11.37 -7.71 -7.63
CA LEU A 201 -11.84 -8.96 -8.22
C LEU A 201 -12.50 -8.75 -9.59
N HIS A 202 -13.30 -7.69 -9.76
CA HIS A 202 -13.83 -7.33 -11.07
C HIS A 202 -12.68 -7.11 -12.08
N CYS A 203 -11.66 -6.35 -11.69
CA CYS A 203 -10.51 -6.09 -12.56
C CYS A 203 -9.75 -7.38 -12.90
N ALA A 204 -9.62 -8.29 -11.94
CA ALA A 204 -9.05 -9.62 -12.15
C ALA A 204 -9.85 -10.39 -13.21
N VAL A 205 -11.15 -10.59 -13.00
CA VAL A 205 -12.01 -11.37 -13.92
C VAL A 205 -11.99 -10.80 -15.33
N ARG A 206 -12.03 -9.48 -15.48
CA ARG A 206 -12.02 -8.82 -16.81
C ARG A 206 -10.71 -9.00 -17.58
N THR A 207 -9.60 -9.25 -16.88
CA THR A 207 -8.27 -9.36 -17.48
C THR A 207 -7.70 -10.78 -17.45
N ALA A 208 -8.41 -11.71 -16.81
CA ALA A 208 -8.02 -13.10 -16.69
C ALA A 208 -8.24 -13.87 -18.00
N THR A 209 -7.29 -14.75 -18.32
CA THR A 209 -7.47 -15.77 -19.35
C THR A 209 -8.37 -16.91 -18.83
N PRO A 210 -8.97 -17.73 -19.72
CA PRO A 210 -9.76 -18.90 -19.31
C PRO A 210 -9.00 -19.85 -18.38
N VAL A 211 -7.71 -20.07 -18.62
CA VAL A 211 -6.85 -20.92 -17.77
C VAL A 211 -6.69 -20.32 -16.38
N GLN A 212 -6.51 -19.01 -16.28
CA GLN A 212 -6.42 -18.33 -14.98
C GLN A 212 -7.73 -18.37 -14.20
N LEU A 213 -8.87 -18.27 -14.89
CA LEU A 213 -10.19 -18.45 -14.26
C LEU A 213 -10.38 -19.89 -13.76
N GLN A 214 -9.87 -20.89 -14.47
CA GLN A 214 -9.87 -22.28 -14.00
C GLN A 214 -8.99 -22.46 -12.75
N LEU A 215 -7.80 -21.83 -12.71
CA LEU A 215 -6.95 -21.85 -11.52
C LEU A 215 -7.64 -21.22 -10.30
N LEU A 216 -8.44 -20.16 -10.48
CA LEU A 216 -9.27 -19.60 -9.40
C LEU A 216 -10.29 -20.62 -8.86
N ALA A 217 -10.93 -21.38 -9.76
CA ALA A 217 -11.91 -22.40 -9.37
C ALA A 217 -11.27 -23.59 -8.62
N MET A 218 -9.97 -23.79 -8.79
CA MET A 218 -9.19 -24.86 -8.16
C MET A 218 -8.55 -24.47 -6.83
N LEU A 219 -8.69 -23.21 -6.38
CA LEU A 219 -8.12 -22.78 -5.09
C LEU A 219 -8.76 -23.59 -3.94
N PRO A 220 -7.95 -24.23 -3.08
CA PRO A 220 -8.45 -25.10 -2.02
C PRO A 220 -9.29 -24.29 -1.02
N GLY A 221 -10.50 -24.78 -0.74
CA GLY A 221 -11.51 -24.09 0.05
C GLY A 221 -12.46 -23.28 -0.80
N GLY A 222 -13.10 -23.93 -1.79
CA GLY A 222 -14.33 -23.43 -2.39
C GLY A 222 -15.21 -22.84 -1.29
N ILE A 223 -15.80 -21.67 -1.58
CA ILE A 223 -16.67 -20.94 -0.66
C ILE A 223 -17.82 -21.88 -0.28
N GLN A 224 -17.63 -22.67 0.77
CA GLN A 224 -18.64 -23.41 1.50
C GLN A 224 -19.09 -22.55 2.66
#